data_AF-A0ABC9Y2P2-F1
#
_entry.id   AF-A0ABC9Y2P2-F1
#
_cell.length_a   1.000
_cell.length_b   1.000
_cell.length_c   1.000
_cell.angle_alpha   90.00
_cell.angle_beta   90.00
_cell.angle_gamma   90.00
#
_symmetry.space_group_name_H-M   'P 1'
#
loop_
_entity.id
_entity.type
_entity.pdbx_description
1 polymer ?
#
loop_
_entity_poly.entity_id
_entity_poly.type
_entity_poly.pdbx_seq_one_letter_code
_entity_poly.pdbx_strand_id
1 'polypeptide(L)'
;MRERYPFSEDVVCYPGKWTTMERGIQYLRELAVREMVYYDPDNVQLPIDPDEVQCTRLMWRRFVKSAPLAYANSLAVIDWKGEEEPTVDEASVQLQQYEENLSSSLQACVSAVERLSEKNKKKNPVQETGPGGLATPRGYV
;
A
#
# COMPACT_ATOMS: atom_id res chain seq x y z
N MET A 1 -18.86 35.42 7.19
CA MET A 1 -17.93 34.84 6.19
C MET A 1 -16.87 34.09 6.98
N ARG A 2 -16.76 32.77 6.83
CA ARG A 2 -15.67 31.98 7.45
C ARG A 2 -14.41 32.30 6.66
N GLU A 3 -13.55 33.14 7.22
CA GLU A 3 -12.16 33.22 6.78
C GLU A 3 -11.53 31.85 7.09
N ARG A 4 -11.47 30.98 6.08
CA ARG A 4 -10.71 29.75 6.18
C ARG A 4 -9.25 30.15 6.31
N TYR A 5 -8.67 29.75 7.43
CA TYR A 5 -7.32 30.09 7.84
C TYR A 5 -6.30 29.81 6.70
N PRO A 6 -5.41 30.75 6.38
CA PRO A 6 -4.49 30.68 5.24
C PRO A 6 -3.42 29.57 5.35
N PHE A 7 -3.26 28.95 6.52
CA PHE A 7 -2.36 27.79 6.70
C PHE A 7 -2.98 26.45 6.24
N SER A 8 -4.23 26.43 5.80
CA SER A 8 -4.85 25.20 5.29
C SER A 8 -4.25 24.72 3.95
N GLU A 9 -3.49 25.58 3.26
CA GLU A 9 -2.87 25.32 1.97
C GLU A 9 -1.38 24.94 2.04
N ASP A 10 -0.70 25.15 3.17
CA ASP A 10 0.71 24.73 3.33
C ASP A 10 0.88 23.21 3.52
N VAL A 11 -0.23 22.46 3.59
CA VAL A 11 -0.20 21.00 3.38
C VAL A 11 -0.31 20.73 1.88
N VAL A 12 0.73 21.11 1.14
CA VAL A 12 0.99 20.46 -0.14
C VAL A 12 1.16 18.97 0.17
N CYS A 13 0.12 18.22 -0.16
CA CYS A 13 0.07 16.77 -0.03
C CYS A 13 0.92 16.21 -1.16
N TYR A 14 2.25 16.29 -1.00
CA TYR A 14 3.17 15.67 -1.94
C TYR A 14 2.91 14.16 -1.93
N PRO A 15 2.69 13.51 -3.09
CA PRO A 15 2.62 12.07 -3.16
C PRO A 15 3.91 11.46 -2.58
N GLY A 16 3.79 10.38 -1.80
CA GLY A 16 4.93 9.70 -1.19
C GLY A 16 5.38 10.24 0.17
N LYS A 17 4.47 10.85 0.96
CA LYS A 17 4.75 11.25 2.35
C LYS A 17 5.08 10.07 3.26
N TRP A 18 4.57 8.89 2.91
CA TRP A 18 4.88 7.62 3.56
C TRP A 18 5.13 6.58 2.48
N THR A 19 5.95 5.57 2.78
CA THR A 19 6.35 4.53 1.81
C THR A 19 5.91 3.13 2.22
N THR A 20 5.61 2.92 3.50
CA THR A 20 5.13 1.66 4.05
C THR A 20 3.82 1.91 4.78
N MET A 21 3.01 0.86 4.95
CA MET A 21 1.70 0.98 5.60
C MET A 21 1.81 1.49 7.04
N GLU A 22 2.85 1.10 7.78
CA GLU A 22 3.08 1.53 9.17
C GLU A 22 3.33 3.05 9.25
N ARG A 23 4.12 3.60 8.32
CA ARG A 23 4.30 5.06 8.22
C ARG A 23 3.03 5.75 7.74
N GLY A 24 2.23 5.08 6.92
CA GLY A 24 0.91 5.55 6.53
C GLY A 24 0.00 5.70 7.75
N ILE A 25 -0.09 4.68 8.60
CA ILE A 25 -0.89 4.69 9.84
C ILE A 25 -0.40 5.80 10.78
N GLN A 26 0.92 5.97 10.93
CA GLN A 26 1.48 7.10 11.69
C GLN A 26 1.03 8.44 11.12
N TYR A 27 1.06 8.60 9.79
CA TYR A 27 0.59 9.81 9.13
C TYR A 27 -0.93 10.04 9.31
N LEU A 28 -1.73 8.97 9.35
CA LEU A 28 -3.16 9.07 9.65
C LEU A 28 -3.40 9.65 11.05
N ARG A 29 -2.64 9.19 12.04
CA ARG A 29 -2.65 9.74 13.42
C ARG A 29 -2.20 11.21 13.47
N GLU A 30 -1.19 11.58 12.68
CA GLU A 30 -0.77 12.99 12.57
C GLU A 30 -1.89 13.87 11.98
N LEU A 31 -2.66 13.35 11.01
CA LEU A 31 -3.82 14.05 10.49
C LEU A 31 -4.92 14.17 11.55
N ALA A 32 -5.13 13.16 12.38
CA ALA A 32 -6.07 13.20 13.50
C ALA A 32 -5.70 14.28 14.52
N VAL A 33 -4.44 14.33 14.97
CA VAL A 33 -3.95 15.39 15.89
C VAL A 33 -4.16 16.78 15.28
N ARG A 34 -3.95 16.94 13.97
CA ARG A 34 -4.22 18.23 13.31
C ARG A 34 -5.71 18.57 13.31
N GLU A 35 -6.59 17.64 12.97
CA GLU A 35 -8.03 17.90 13.07
C GLU A 35 -8.41 18.27 14.52
N MET A 36 -7.86 17.58 15.52
CA MET A 36 -8.11 17.91 16.93
C MET A 36 -7.70 19.34 17.31
N VAL A 37 -6.53 19.80 16.86
CA VAL A 37 -5.97 21.11 17.23
C VAL A 37 -6.60 22.25 16.43
N TYR A 38 -6.98 22.01 15.16
CA TYR A 38 -7.41 23.07 14.24
C TYR A 38 -8.92 23.18 14.05
N TYR A 39 -9.72 22.14 14.34
CA TYR A 39 -11.13 22.15 13.93
C TYR A 39 -12.07 22.87 14.90
N ASP A 40 -11.76 23.00 16.20
CA ASP A 40 -12.53 23.83 17.13
C ASP A 40 -11.82 24.05 18.50
N PRO A 41 -11.31 25.25 18.82
CA PRO A 41 -10.67 25.52 20.11
C PRO A 41 -11.65 25.55 21.30
N ASP A 42 -12.96 25.63 21.07
CA ASP A 42 -13.99 25.65 22.12
C ASP A 42 -14.61 24.25 22.37
N ASN A 43 -14.21 23.24 21.59
CA ASN A 43 -14.74 21.88 21.69
C ASN A 43 -13.91 21.04 22.67
N VAL A 44 -14.23 21.19 23.96
CA VAL A 44 -13.63 20.42 25.07
C VAL A 44 -13.96 18.91 25.01
N GLN A 45 -14.73 18.46 24.02
CA GLN A 45 -15.22 17.08 23.90
C GLN A 45 -14.42 16.20 22.92
N LEU A 46 -13.38 16.72 22.26
CA LEU A 46 -12.54 15.86 21.43
C LEU A 46 -11.76 14.86 22.31
N PRO A 47 -11.67 13.58 21.90
CA PRO A 47 -10.87 12.59 22.62
C PRO A 47 -9.44 13.08 22.83
N ILE A 48 -8.83 12.74 23.97
CA ILE A 48 -7.42 13.06 24.24
C ILE A 48 -6.50 12.21 23.34
N ASP A 49 -6.96 11.02 22.98
CA ASP A 49 -6.23 10.07 22.15
C ASP A 49 -6.57 10.26 20.65
N PRO A 50 -5.58 10.50 19.77
CA PRO A 50 -5.81 10.53 18.33
C PRO A 50 -6.39 9.22 17.75
N ASP A 51 -6.19 8.08 18.40
CA ASP A 51 -6.73 6.79 17.96
C ASP A 51 -8.25 6.68 18.17
N GLU A 52 -8.83 7.46 19.09
CA GLU A 52 -10.27 7.52 19.36
C GLU A 52 -11.01 8.53 18.45
N VAL A 53 -10.28 9.35 17.71
CA VAL A 53 -10.87 10.34 16.80
C VAL A 53 -11.53 9.64 15.62
N GLN A 54 -12.72 10.10 15.21
CA GLN A 54 -13.36 9.64 13.98
C GLN A 54 -12.49 9.98 12.76
N CYS A 55 -12.17 8.98 11.96
CA CYS A 55 -11.43 9.16 10.74
C CYS A 55 -12.37 9.70 9.64
N THR A 56 -12.42 11.02 9.55
CA THR A 56 -13.35 11.70 8.64
C THR A 56 -13.03 11.43 7.17
N ARG A 57 -14.04 11.52 6.29
CA ARG A 57 -13.81 11.45 4.82
C ARG A 57 -12.77 12.45 4.32
N LEU A 58 -12.65 13.61 4.95
CA LEU A 58 -11.64 14.61 4.61
C LEU A 58 -10.24 14.13 4.98
N MET A 59 -10.10 13.54 6.18
CA MET A 59 -8.86 12.92 6.66
C MET A 59 -8.42 11.79 5.73
N TRP A 60 -9.33 10.87 5.41
CA TRP A 60 -9.09 9.77 4.47
C TRP A 60 -8.63 10.26 3.09
N ARG A 61 -9.30 11.29 2.54
CA ARG A 61 -8.91 11.87 1.25
C ARG A 61 -7.50 12.47 1.27
N ARG A 62 -7.08 13.08 2.38
CA ARG A 62 -5.70 13.59 2.54
C ARG A 62 -4.71 12.44 2.66
N PHE A 63 -5.04 11.40 3.41
CA PHE A 63 -4.25 10.18 3.54
C PHE A 63 -4.02 9.48 2.19
N VAL A 64 -5.08 9.26 1.41
CA VAL A 64 -4.98 8.61 0.08
C VAL A 64 -4.14 9.45 -0.89
N LYS A 65 -4.27 10.78 -0.87
CA LYS A 65 -3.47 11.68 -1.72
C LYS A 65 -1.99 11.69 -1.36
N SER A 66 -1.65 11.44 -0.10
CA SER A 66 -0.27 11.41 0.36
C SER A 66 0.41 10.06 0.10
N ALA A 67 -0.37 9.04 -0.25
CA ALA A 67 0.08 7.68 -0.45
C ALA A 67 1.00 7.55 -1.69
N PRO A 68 1.93 6.57 -1.69
CA PRO A 68 2.59 6.13 -2.92
C PRO A 68 1.57 5.66 -3.94
N LEU A 69 1.90 5.79 -5.23
CA LEU A 69 1.03 5.35 -6.33
C LEU A 69 0.63 3.86 -6.20
N ALA A 70 1.54 3.02 -5.67
CA ALA A 70 1.30 1.60 -5.42
C ALA A 70 0.11 1.33 -4.47
N TYR A 71 -0.19 2.27 -3.58
CA TYR A 71 -1.29 2.17 -2.62
C TYR A 71 -2.49 3.05 -3.00
N ALA A 72 -2.25 4.24 -3.54
CA ALA A 72 -3.28 5.27 -3.74
C ALA A 72 -4.53 4.76 -4.48
N ASN A 73 -4.36 4.01 -5.57
CA ASN A 73 -5.49 3.50 -6.35
C ASN A 73 -6.34 2.50 -5.57
N SER A 74 -5.69 1.55 -4.88
CA SER A 74 -6.40 0.53 -4.12
C SER A 74 -7.09 1.12 -2.89
N LEU A 75 -6.40 2.03 -2.18
CA LEU A 75 -6.96 2.71 -1.01
C LEU A 75 -8.14 3.61 -1.38
N ALA A 76 -8.14 4.23 -2.55
CA ALA A 76 -9.27 5.03 -3.04
C ALA A 76 -10.56 4.21 -3.22
N VAL A 77 -10.43 2.89 -3.40
CA VAL A 77 -11.55 1.96 -3.63
C VAL A 77 -11.99 1.29 -2.33
N ILE A 78 -11.21 1.38 -1.25
CA ILE A 78 -11.65 0.89 0.06
C ILE A 78 -12.94 1.63 0.42
N ASP A 79 -14.02 0.85 0.45
CA ASP A 79 -15.35 1.34 0.77
C ASP A 79 -15.51 1.32 2.29
N TRP A 80 -15.70 2.51 2.85
CA TRP A 80 -15.94 2.71 4.26
C TRP A 80 -17.41 2.39 4.51
N LYS A 81 -17.71 1.08 4.59
CA LYS A 81 -19.07 0.50 4.55
C LYS A 81 -19.96 0.78 5.77
N GLY A 82 -19.54 1.65 6.69
CA GLY A 82 -20.35 2.08 7.83
C GLY A 82 -21.21 3.29 7.49
N GLU A 83 -22.41 3.38 8.07
CA GLU A 83 -23.12 4.67 8.17
C GLU A 83 -22.37 5.64 9.09
N GLU A 84 -21.51 5.11 9.97
CA GLU A 84 -20.65 5.84 10.90
C GLU A 84 -19.20 5.86 10.41
N GLU A 85 -18.51 6.99 10.61
CA GLU A 85 -17.08 7.12 10.34
C GLU A 85 -16.32 6.33 11.43
N PRO A 86 -15.50 5.31 11.07
CA PRO A 86 -14.75 4.52 12.02
C PRO A 86 -13.67 5.37 12.68
N THR A 87 -13.20 4.93 13.83
CA THR A 87 -12.09 5.60 14.53
C THR A 87 -10.78 5.46 13.76
N VAL A 88 -9.80 6.29 14.09
CA VAL A 88 -8.44 6.17 13.55
C VAL A 88 -7.84 4.80 13.90
N ASP A 89 -8.12 4.24 15.08
CA ASP A 89 -7.69 2.87 15.43
C ASP A 89 -8.29 1.81 14.50
N GLU A 90 -9.61 1.84 14.30
CA GLU A 90 -10.30 0.90 13.42
C GLU A 90 -9.80 1.00 11.98
N ALA A 91 -9.58 2.23 11.50
CA ALA A 91 -8.99 2.49 10.19
C ALA A 91 -7.56 1.94 10.11
N SER A 92 -6.78 2.05 11.19
CA SER A 92 -5.42 1.51 11.28
C SER A 92 -5.42 -0.01 11.17
N VAL A 93 -6.34 -0.69 11.85
CA VAL A 93 -6.52 -2.14 11.76
C VAL A 93 -6.90 -2.56 10.35
N GLN A 94 -7.81 -1.84 9.69
CA GLN A 94 -8.19 -2.14 8.31
C GLN A 94 -7.01 -1.98 7.34
N LEU A 95 -6.19 -0.94 7.52
CA LEU A 95 -4.99 -0.72 6.72
C LEU A 95 -3.95 -1.84 6.90
N GLN A 96 -3.74 -2.32 8.13
CA GLN A 96 -2.87 -3.47 8.41
C GLN A 96 -3.41 -4.74 7.73
N GLN A 97 -4.70 -5.02 7.88
CA GLN A 97 -5.33 -6.18 7.25
C GLN A 97 -5.21 -6.14 5.73
N TYR A 98 -5.35 -4.96 5.13
CA TYR A 98 -5.13 -4.76 3.70
C TYR A 98 -3.69 -5.11 3.28
N GLU A 99 -2.68 -4.64 4.03
CA GLU A 99 -1.27 -4.91 3.75
C GLU A 99 -0.93 -6.40 3.87
N GLU A 100 -1.44 -7.07 4.90
CA GLU A 100 -1.27 -8.51 5.09
C GLU A 100 -1.90 -9.31 3.96
N ASN A 101 -3.12 -8.95 3.55
CA ASN A 101 -3.81 -9.58 2.44
C ASN A 101 -3.06 -9.39 1.11
N LEU A 102 -2.55 -8.18 0.87
CA LEU A 102 -1.75 -7.85 -0.31
C LEU A 102 -0.45 -8.68 -0.34
N SER A 103 0.25 -8.74 0.79
CA SER A 103 1.48 -9.51 0.95
C SER A 103 1.26 -11.01 0.73
N SER A 104 0.22 -11.58 1.34
CA SER A 104 -0.17 -12.98 1.17
C SER A 104 -0.51 -13.30 -0.30
N SER A 105 -1.27 -12.42 -0.94
CA SER A 105 -1.62 -12.57 -2.36
C SER A 105 -0.37 -12.53 -3.26
N LEU A 106 0.55 -11.59 -3.03
CA LEU A 106 1.80 -11.48 -3.77
C LEU A 106 2.64 -12.76 -3.63
N GLN A 107 2.78 -13.28 -2.41
CA GLN A 107 3.50 -14.53 -2.15
C GLN A 107 2.88 -15.71 -2.90
N ALA A 108 1.55 -15.82 -2.88
CA ALA A 108 0.84 -16.86 -3.62
C ALA A 108 1.08 -16.77 -5.15
N CYS A 109 1.09 -15.56 -5.70
CA CYS A 109 1.44 -15.31 -7.10
C CYS A 109 2.87 -15.73 -7.43
N VAL A 110 3.84 -15.32 -6.60
CA VAL A 110 5.26 -15.70 -6.78
C VAL A 110 5.41 -17.22 -6.78
N SER A 111 4.85 -17.92 -5.78
CA SER A 111 4.92 -19.38 -5.72
C SER A 111 4.19 -20.08 -6.88
N ALA A 112 3.13 -19.49 -7.42
CA ALA A 112 2.48 -20.01 -8.63
C ALA A 112 3.39 -19.88 -9.86
N VAL A 113 4.05 -18.73 -10.03
CA VAL A 113 5.00 -18.47 -11.12
C VAL A 113 6.22 -19.39 -11.06
N GLU A 114 6.80 -19.60 -9.88
CA GLU A 114 7.93 -20.52 -9.68
C GLU A 114 7.57 -21.95 -10.10
N ARG A 115 6.42 -22.45 -9.63
CA ARG A 115 5.92 -23.79 -10.01
C ARG A 115 5.68 -23.92 -11.52
N LEU A 116 5.21 -22.87 -12.17
CA LEU A 116 5.02 -22.86 -13.63
C LEU A 116 6.37 -22.85 -14.37
N SER A 117 7.34 -22.07 -13.88
CA SER A 117 8.70 -22.02 -14.42
C SER A 117 9.38 -23.40 -14.36
N GLU A 118 9.30 -24.08 -13.21
CA GLU A 118 9.82 -25.44 -13.05
C GLU A 118 9.14 -26.45 -14.00
N LYS A 119 7.82 -26.36 -14.16
CA LYS A 119 7.08 -27.21 -15.12
C LYS A 119 7.52 -26.96 -16.56
N ASN A 120 7.76 -25.69 -16.94
CA ASN A 120 8.26 -25.36 -18.27
C ASN A 120 9.68 -25.89 -18.50
N LYS A 121 10.58 -25.80 -17.51
CA LYS A 121 11.93 -26.37 -17.59
C LYS A 121 11.91 -27.90 -17.76
N LYS A 122 10.97 -28.59 -17.11
CA LYS A 122 10.77 -30.04 -17.27
C LYS A 122 10.19 -30.40 -18.65
N LYS A 123 9.38 -29.52 -19.25
CA LYS A 123 8.76 -29.75 -20.58
C LYS A 123 9.70 -29.43 -21.75
N ASN A 124 10.56 -28.43 -21.60
CA ASN A 124 11.61 -28.08 -22.56
C ASN A 124 12.99 -28.34 -21.91
N PRO A 125 13.43 -29.61 -21.80
CA PRO A 125 14.82 -29.87 -21.43
C PRO A 125 15.68 -29.23 -22.51
N VAL A 126 16.46 -28.21 -22.12
CA VAL A 126 17.50 -27.65 -22.97
C VAL A 126 18.38 -28.82 -23.41
N GLN A 127 18.34 -29.16 -24.70
CA GLN A 127 19.33 -30.06 -25.27
C GLN A 127 20.66 -29.30 -25.23
N GLU A 128 21.45 -29.50 -24.17
CA GLU A 128 22.87 -29.26 -24.25
C GLU A 128 23.41 -30.18 -25.35
N THR A 129 23.59 -29.62 -26.55
CA THR A 129 24.50 -30.20 -27.52
C THR A 129 25.89 -30.16 -26.89
N GLY A 130 26.27 -31.25 -26.23
CA GLY A 130 27.65 -31.48 -25.81
C GLY A 130 28.58 -31.36 -27.02
N PRO A 131 29.86 -30.99 -26.82
CA PRO A 131 30.81 -30.85 -27.92
C PRO A 131 31.03 -32.22 -28.56
N GLY A 132 30.29 -32.46 -29.64
CA GLY A 132 30.39 -33.64 -30.48
C GLY A 132 31.80 -33.74 -31.05
N GLY A 133 32.47 -34.83 -30.72
CA GLY A 133 33.81 -35.15 -31.20
C GLY A 133 33.90 -35.12 -32.73
N LEU A 134 34.98 -34.51 -33.21
CA LEU A 134 35.46 -34.62 -34.58
C LEU A 134 35.90 -36.06 -34.83
N ALA A 135 34.97 -36.89 -35.31
CA ALA A 135 35.32 -38.13 -35.98
C ALA A 135 35.72 -37.79 -37.43
N THR A 136 37.03 -37.70 -37.69
CA THR A 136 37.57 -37.64 -39.05
C THR A 136 37.33 -38.99 -39.76
N PRO A 137 36.83 -39.01 -41.01
CA PRO A 137 36.66 -40.24 -41.75
C PRO A 137 38.02 -40.79 -42.19
N ARG A 138 38.23 -42.09 -41.95
CA ARG A 138 39.33 -42.88 -42.50
C ARG A 138 39.19 -42.92 -44.02
N GLY A 139 40.06 -42.19 -44.73
CA GLY A 139 40.18 -42.30 -46.18
C GLY A 139 40.87 -43.60 -46.57
N TYR A 140 40.23 -44.38 -47.43
CA TYR A 140 40.88 -45.37 -48.29
C TYR A 140 41.20 -44.67 -49.61
N VAL A 141 42.48 -44.51 -49.95
CA VAL A 141 43.18 -44.89 -51.20
C VAL A 141 44.67 -44.65 -50.94
#